data_AF-A0A0Q6T9I7-F1
#
_entry.id   AF-A0A0Q6T9I7-F1
#
_cell.length_a   1.000
_cell.length_b   1.000
_cell.length_c   1.000
_cell.angle_alpha   90.00
_cell.angle_beta   90.00
_cell.angle_gamma   90.00
#
_symmetry.space_group_name_H-M   'P 1'
#
loop_
_entity.id
_entity.type
_entity.pdbx_description
1 polymer ?
#
loop_
_entity_poly.entity_id
_entity_poly.type
_entity_poly.pdbx_seq_one_letter_code
_entity_poly.pdbx_strand_id
1 'polypeptide(L)'
;MKTLLHSTAAAALALGAAFCAPVAHADVRVRANVGMVFDNRYHHDHYYPAPGYVAPHVPHGAVIVGAGPGRYWFHGGVWYRPYGSSYRVVLPPVGVVIPLLPPSYVTLTLGGLPYYYANGVYYRPVPEGYVVATPPPEAATAQVVPAAPPPPPKAEPIIYPRNGQSPEQLENDRRDCNRWATTQPNAQADASVFNRAVDACMDGRGYTMK
;
A
#
# COMPACT_ATOMS: atom_id res chain seq x y z
N MET A 1 -49.78 75.88 16.45
CA MET A 1 -51.05 75.13 16.33
C MET A 1 -51.03 74.26 15.08
N LYS A 2 -50.74 72.97 15.23
CA LYS A 2 -51.26 71.84 14.41
C LYS A 2 -50.64 70.54 14.97
N THR A 3 -51.43 69.85 15.76
CA THR A 3 -51.29 68.45 16.21
C THR A 3 -51.62 67.49 15.09
N LEU A 4 -50.85 66.42 14.88
CA LEU A 4 -51.28 65.08 14.40
C LEU A 4 -50.08 64.12 14.63
N LEU A 5 -50.11 63.20 15.60
CA LEU A 5 -50.73 61.86 15.64
C LEU A 5 -49.76 60.70 15.29
N HIS A 6 -49.53 59.90 16.33
CA HIS A 6 -48.97 58.56 16.50
C HIS A 6 -48.76 57.64 15.28
N SER A 7 -47.64 56.90 15.29
CA SER A 7 -47.62 55.46 15.01
C SER A 7 -46.37 54.81 15.60
N THR A 8 -46.56 53.93 16.58
CA THR A 8 -45.57 52.97 17.06
C THR A 8 -45.58 51.75 16.15
N ALA A 9 -44.42 51.38 15.61
CA ALA A 9 -44.21 50.05 15.04
C ALA A 9 -42.88 49.50 15.57
N ALA A 10 -43.00 48.46 16.38
CA ALA A 10 -41.88 47.69 16.91
C ALA A 10 -41.20 46.93 15.76
N ALA A 11 -39.90 47.19 15.56
CA ALA A 11 -39.06 46.37 14.70
C ALA A 11 -38.27 45.39 15.57
N ALA A 12 -38.57 44.10 15.41
CA ALA A 12 -37.85 43.00 16.02
C ALA A 12 -36.40 42.94 15.50
N LEU A 13 -35.42 43.06 16.40
CA LEU A 13 -34.02 42.80 16.13
C LEU A 13 -33.80 41.28 16.05
N ALA A 14 -33.75 40.74 14.83
CA ALA A 14 -33.27 39.38 14.59
C ALA A 14 -31.74 39.38 14.48
N LEU A 15 -31.12 38.48 15.26
CA LEU A 15 -29.69 38.21 15.30
C LEU A 15 -29.16 37.80 13.91
N GLY A 16 -28.07 38.44 13.47
CA GLY A 16 -27.18 37.92 12.43
C GLY A 16 -25.78 37.73 13.01
N ALA A 17 -25.48 36.54 13.55
CA ALA A 17 -24.12 36.17 13.92
C ALA A 17 -23.33 35.93 12.62
N ALA A 18 -22.36 36.80 12.33
CA ALA A 18 -21.43 36.61 11.23
C ALA A 18 -20.48 35.45 11.57
N PHE A 19 -20.74 34.28 11.00
CA PHE A 19 -19.76 33.20 10.96
C PHE A 19 -18.63 33.60 10.00
N CYS A 20 -17.49 34.01 10.55
CA CYS A 20 -16.23 33.99 9.81
C CYS A 20 -15.88 32.51 9.53
N ALA A 21 -16.14 32.05 8.31
CA ALA A 21 -15.54 30.81 7.83
C ALA A 21 -14.01 31.01 7.70
N PRO A 22 -13.18 30.07 8.15
CA PRO A 22 -11.75 30.16 7.90
C PRO A 22 -11.50 30.03 6.39
N VAL A 23 -10.68 30.95 5.87
CA VAL A 23 -10.17 30.89 4.50
C VAL A 23 -9.45 29.56 4.34
N ALA A 24 -10.02 28.65 3.55
CA ALA A 24 -9.33 27.48 3.07
C ALA A 24 -8.08 27.96 2.31
N HIS A 25 -6.90 27.55 2.77
CA HIS A 25 -5.65 27.76 2.04
C HIS A 25 -5.81 27.09 0.67
N ALA A 26 -6.06 27.90 -0.35
CA ALA A 26 -5.99 27.47 -1.72
C ALA A 26 -4.51 27.16 -1.99
N ASP A 27 -4.17 25.87 -1.94
CA ASP A 27 -2.87 25.38 -2.37
C ASP A 27 -2.64 25.84 -3.82
N VAL A 28 -1.71 26.77 -3.97
CA VAL A 28 -1.30 27.33 -5.25
C VAL A 28 -0.59 26.22 -6.02
N ARG A 29 -1.36 25.48 -6.83
CA ARG A 29 -0.83 24.52 -7.81
C ARG A 29 -0.10 25.30 -8.90
N VAL A 30 1.16 25.64 -8.64
CA VAL A 30 2.07 26.14 -9.68
C VAL A 30 2.22 25.03 -10.73
N ARG A 31 1.62 25.26 -11.90
CA ARG A 31 1.66 24.37 -13.06
C ARG A 31 3.06 24.39 -13.67
N ALA A 32 3.85 23.35 -13.40
CA ALA A 32 4.86 22.87 -14.33
C ALA A 32 4.21 21.81 -15.25
N ASN A 33 4.28 22.02 -16.56
CA ASN A 33 3.66 21.23 -17.63
C ASN A 33 4.27 19.81 -17.84
N VAL A 34 4.61 19.09 -16.76
CA VAL A 34 5.19 17.72 -16.87
C VAL A 34 4.10 16.63 -16.78
N GLY A 35 2.84 17.01 -16.56
CA GLY A 35 1.74 16.04 -16.47
C GLY A 35 1.92 15.03 -15.34
N MET A 36 2.72 15.36 -14.31
CA MET A 36 2.93 14.56 -13.12
C MET A 36 2.18 15.18 -11.94
N VAL A 37 1.70 14.34 -11.03
CA VAL A 37 0.97 14.66 -9.81
C VAL A 37 1.74 14.07 -8.64
N PHE A 38 2.03 14.90 -7.65
CA PHE A 38 2.59 14.44 -6.38
C PHE A 38 1.47 13.88 -5.51
N ASP A 39 1.55 12.59 -5.19
CA ASP A 39 0.65 11.92 -4.26
C ASP A 39 1.30 11.86 -2.88
N ASN A 40 0.97 12.85 -2.04
CA ASN A 40 1.38 12.93 -0.63
C ASN A 40 0.32 12.31 0.32
N ARG A 41 -0.76 11.74 -0.22
CA ARG A 41 -1.77 11.18 0.66
C ARG A 41 -1.14 10.02 1.43
N TYR A 42 -1.31 10.01 2.74
CA TYR A 42 -0.73 8.97 3.61
C TYR A 42 0.80 8.88 3.54
N HIS A 43 1.51 10.00 3.38
CA HIS A 43 2.97 10.00 3.26
C HIS A 43 3.47 9.05 2.15
N HIS A 44 2.66 8.89 1.10
CA HIS A 44 3.00 8.07 -0.05
C HIS A 44 4.17 8.66 -0.84
N ASP A 45 4.32 10.00 -0.80
CA ASP A 45 5.46 10.78 -1.28
C ASP A 45 5.98 10.36 -2.66
N HIS A 46 5.06 10.06 -3.58
CA HIS A 46 5.38 9.52 -4.90
C HIS A 46 4.77 10.35 -6.02
N TYR A 47 5.52 10.51 -7.11
CA TYR A 47 5.04 11.21 -8.31
C TYR A 47 4.45 10.24 -9.33
N TYR A 48 3.25 10.54 -9.82
CA TYR A 48 2.57 9.76 -10.86
C TYR A 48 2.19 10.61 -12.06
N PRO A 49 2.14 10.03 -13.27
CA PRO A 49 1.48 10.69 -14.39
C PRO A 49 0.01 10.98 -14.04
N ALA A 50 -0.46 12.18 -14.37
CA ALA A 50 -1.82 12.60 -14.18
C ALA A 50 -2.79 11.73 -15.01
N PRO A 51 -3.99 11.42 -14.50
CA PRO A 51 -5.05 10.86 -15.32
C PRO A 51 -5.27 11.69 -16.59
N GLY A 52 -5.37 11.02 -17.74
CA GLY A 52 -5.46 11.66 -19.06
C GLY A 52 -4.12 11.88 -19.76
N TYR A 53 -2.98 11.77 -19.06
CA TYR A 53 -1.65 11.78 -19.69
C TYR A 53 -1.57 10.70 -20.78
N VAL A 54 -1.05 11.07 -21.95
CA VAL A 54 -0.86 10.15 -23.08
C VAL A 54 0.61 9.73 -23.13
N ALA A 55 0.87 8.51 -22.65
CA ALA A 55 2.17 7.88 -22.69
C ALA A 55 2.40 7.26 -24.08
N PRO A 56 3.53 7.52 -24.75
CA PRO A 56 3.86 6.88 -26.03
C PRO A 56 3.94 5.35 -25.89
N HIS A 57 4.45 4.87 -24.77
CA HIS A 57 4.63 3.45 -24.47
C HIS A 57 4.27 3.17 -23.01
N VAL A 58 3.84 1.94 -22.71
CA VAL A 58 3.75 1.46 -21.34
C VAL A 58 5.15 1.03 -20.88
N PRO A 59 5.55 1.31 -19.62
CA PRO A 59 6.82 0.80 -19.08
C PRO A 59 6.96 -0.72 -19.22
N HIS A 60 8.20 -1.18 -19.37
CA HIS A 60 8.52 -2.61 -19.40
C HIS A 60 8.11 -3.29 -18.08
N GLY A 61 7.62 -4.52 -18.15
CA GLY A 61 7.15 -5.26 -16.98
C GLY A 61 5.73 -4.93 -16.55
N ALA A 62 5.00 -4.13 -17.33
CA ALA A 62 3.59 -3.89 -17.08
C ALA A 62 2.76 -5.18 -17.19
N VAL A 63 1.88 -5.38 -16.22
CA VAL A 63 0.98 -6.53 -16.16
C VAL A 63 -0.29 -6.21 -16.93
N ILE A 64 -0.75 -7.15 -17.75
CA ILE A 64 -2.05 -7.05 -18.42
C ILE A 64 -3.12 -7.53 -17.45
N VAL A 65 -4.13 -6.69 -17.22
CA VAL A 65 -5.23 -6.95 -16.29
C VAL A 65 -6.54 -7.00 -17.07
N GLY A 66 -7.28 -8.10 -16.92
CA GLY A 66 -8.48 -8.40 -17.70
C GLY A 66 -8.17 -8.98 -19.08
N ALA A 67 -9.20 -9.07 -19.93
CA ALA A 67 -9.11 -9.72 -21.24
C ALA A 67 -9.80 -8.90 -22.35
N GLY A 68 -9.47 -9.23 -23.60
CA GLY A 68 -10.10 -8.64 -24.78
C GLY A 68 -9.87 -7.13 -24.92
N PRO A 69 -10.79 -6.38 -25.55
CA PRO A 69 -10.65 -4.93 -25.78
C PRO A 69 -10.76 -4.10 -24.49
N GLY A 70 -11.31 -4.66 -23.42
CA GLY A 70 -11.47 -4.00 -22.12
C GLY A 70 -10.25 -4.12 -21.20
N ARG A 71 -9.18 -4.82 -21.62
CA ARG A 71 -7.98 -5.02 -20.82
C ARG A 71 -7.23 -3.73 -20.51
N TYR A 72 -6.52 -3.75 -19.40
CA TYR A 72 -5.69 -2.66 -18.93
C TYR A 72 -4.24 -3.11 -18.85
N TRP A 73 -3.33 -2.14 -18.89
CA TRP A 73 -1.94 -2.36 -18.52
C TRP A 73 -1.70 -1.65 -17.20
N PHE A 74 -1.07 -2.34 -16.27
CA PHE A 74 -0.79 -1.84 -14.94
C PHE A 74 0.71 -1.89 -14.69
N HIS A 75 1.27 -0.76 -14.25
CA HIS A 75 2.68 -0.69 -13.87
C HIS A 75 2.89 0.33 -12.76
N GLY A 76 3.50 -0.11 -11.66
CA GLY A 76 3.96 0.79 -10.60
C GLY A 76 2.87 1.64 -9.93
N GLY A 77 1.59 1.25 -10.00
CA GLY A 77 0.48 2.07 -9.49
C GLY A 77 -0.23 2.91 -10.56
N VAL A 78 0.23 2.85 -11.82
CA VAL A 78 -0.36 3.56 -12.95
C VAL A 78 -1.13 2.60 -13.84
N TRP A 79 -2.34 2.99 -14.23
CA TRP A 79 -3.23 2.22 -15.08
C TRP A 79 -3.33 2.86 -16.45
N TYR A 80 -3.18 2.03 -17.48
CA TYR A 80 -3.12 2.45 -18.87
C TYR A 80 -4.18 1.74 -19.69
N ARG A 81 -4.74 2.46 -20.66
CA ARG A 81 -5.59 1.92 -21.73
C ARG A 81 -5.04 2.29 -23.10
N PRO A 82 -5.25 1.44 -24.12
CA PRO A 82 -4.90 1.78 -25.50
C PRO A 82 -5.57 3.08 -25.95
N TYR A 83 -4.82 3.92 -26.65
CA TYR A 83 -5.29 5.19 -27.21
C TYR A 83 -4.57 5.46 -28.54
N GLY A 84 -5.15 4.94 -29.64
CA GLY A 84 -4.49 4.93 -30.95
C GLY A 84 -3.23 4.08 -30.92
N SER A 85 -2.09 4.66 -31.31
CA SER A 85 -0.76 4.04 -31.21
C SER A 85 -0.09 4.19 -29.84
N SER A 86 -0.75 4.90 -28.91
CA SER A 86 -0.21 5.26 -27.60
C SER A 86 -1.09 4.69 -26.48
N TYR A 87 -0.83 5.10 -25.24
CA TYR A 87 -1.59 4.69 -24.06
C TYR A 87 -2.02 5.90 -23.24
N ARG A 88 -3.26 5.88 -22.76
CA ARG A 88 -3.78 6.93 -21.87
C ARG A 88 -3.79 6.42 -20.44
N VAL A 89 -3.31 7.25 -19.52
CA VAL A 89 -3.41 7.02 -18.08
C VAL A 89 -4.85 7.20 -17.64
N VAL A 90 -5.39 6.20 -16.95
CA VAL A 90 -6.79 6.15 -16.50
C VAL A 90 -6.86 5.72 -15.03
N LEU A 91 -8.03 5.85 -14.42
CA LEU A 91 -8.32 5.16 -13.17
C LEU A 91 -8.77 3.73 -13.46
N PRO A 92 -8.40 2.76 -12.60
CA PRO A 92 -8.95 1.42 -12.70
C PRO A 92 -10.45 1.39 -12.37
N PRO A 93 -11.19 0.44 -12.93
CA PRO A 93 -12.52 0.14 -12.47
C PRO A 93 -12.47 -0.59 -11.13
N VAL A 94 -13.44 -0.29 -10.26
CA VAL A 94 -13.64 -1.02 -9.01
C VAL A 94 -13.98 -2.48 -9.30
N GLY A 95 -13.45 -3.40 -8.50
CA GLY A 95 -13.70 -4.84 -8.59
C GLY A 95 -12.68 -5.61 -9.42
N VAL A 96 -11.77 -4.94 -10.13
CA VAL A 96 -10.68 -5.62 -10.84
C VAL A 96 -9.65 -6.15 -9.85
N VAL A 97 -9.19 -7.38 -10.08
CA VAL A 97 -8.18 -8.06 -9.26
C VAL A 97 -6.81 -7.99 -9.95
N ILE A 98 -5.78 -7.64 -9.19
CA ILE A 98 -4.38 -7.70 -9.60
C ILE A 98 -3.62 -8.72 -8.75
N PRO A 99 -2.64 -9.44 -9.32
CA PRO A 99 -1.90 -10.46 -8.57
C PRO A 99 -0.86 -9.86 -7.62
N LEU A 100 -0.43 -8.62 -7.85
CA LEU A 100 0.63 -7.96 -7.08
C LEU A 100 0.31 -6.47 -6.89
N LEU A 101 0.57 -5.96 -5.70
CA LEU A 101 0.43 -4.54 -5.36
C LEU A 101 1.47 -3.66 -6.08
N PRO A 102 1.17 -2.35 -6.30
CA PRO A 102 2.18 -1.37 -6.68
C PRO A 102 3.38 -1.40 -5.71
N PRO A 103 4.65 -1.39 -6.15
CA PRO A 103 5.79 -1.47 -5.23
C PRO A 103 5.85 -0.37 -4.15
N SER A 104 5.29 0.82 -4.43
CA SER A 104 5.26 1.95 -3.51
C SER A 104 4.01 2.01 -2.62
N TYR A 105 3.22 0.93 -2.52
CA TYR A 105 1.96 0.96 -1.76
C TYR A 105 2.14 1.38 -0.29
N VAL A 106 1.11 2.02 0.25
CA VAL A 106 0.97 2.30 1.68
C VAL A 106 -0.06 1.35 2.29
N THR A 107 0.26 0.74 3.44
CA THR A 107 -0.69 -0.08 4.20
C THR A 107 -1.54 0.81 5.11
N LEU A 108 -2.86 0.61 5.08
CA LEU A 108 -3.83 1.30 5.90
C LEU A 108 -4.66 0.29 6.68
N THR A 109 -5.06 0.65 7.89
CA THR A 109 -6.09 -0.09 8.65
C THR A 109 -7.34 0.77 8.67
N LEU A 110 -8.37 0.37 7.92
CA LEU A 110 -9.64 1.10 7.80
C LEU A 110 -10.77 0.20 8.31
N GLY A 111 -11.50 0.65 9.33
CA GLY A 111 -12.57 -0.16 9.93
C GLY A 111 -12.11 -1.52 10.48
N GLY A 112 -10.84 -1.63 10.88
CA GLY A 112 -10.22 -2.89 11.34
C GLY A 112 -9.80 -3.85 10.22
N LEU A 113 -9.97 -3.47 8.95
CA LEU A 113 -9.58 -4.28 7.80
C LEU A 113 -8.31 -3.72 7.12
N PRO A 114 -7.45 -4.59 6.58
CA PRO A 114 -6.28 -4.15 5.82
C PRO A 114 -6.71 -3.59 4.46
N TYR A 115 -6.21 -2.40 4.16
CA TYR A 115 -6.29 -1.76 2.86
C TYR A 115 -4.88 -1.39 2.40
N TYR A 116 -4.69 -1.33 1.09
CA TYR A 116 -3.45 -0.85 0.48
C TYR A 116 -3.77 0.31 -0.43
N TYR A 117 -2.93 1.33 -0.42
CA TYR A 117 -3.15 2.57 -1.15
C TYR A 117 -1.98 2.85 -2.09
N ALA A 118 -2.27 3.27 -3.32
CA ALA A 118 -1.29 3.95 -4.17
C ALA A 118 -2.00 4.76 -5.26
N ASN A 119 -1.50 5.96 -5.57
CA ASN A 119 -1.95 6.77 -6.70
C ASN A 119 -3.47 7.02 -6.70
N GLY A 120 -4.05 7.29 -5.52
CA GLY A 120 -5.49 7.48 -5.36
C GLY A 120 -6.35 6.20 -5.45
N VAL A 121 -5.75 5.02 -5.62
CA VAL A 121 -6.44 3.73 -5.74
C VAL A 121 -6.29 2.92 -4.45
N TYR A 122 -7.38 2.27 -4.03
CA TYR A 122 -7.42 1.40 -2.86
C TYR A 122 -7.51 -0.05 -3.29
N TYR A 123 -6.81 -0.91 -2.58
CA TYR A 123 -6.80 -2.34 -2.81
C TYR A 123 -7.10 -3.08 -1.52
N ARG A 124 -7.76 -4.23 -1.63
CA ARG A 124 -8.02 -5.15 -0.51
C ARG A 124 -7.56 -6.57 -0.88
N PRO A 125 -7.10 -7.36 0.09
CA PRO A 125 -6.75 -8.74 -0.17
C PRO A 125 -8.02 -9.56 -0.47
N VAL A 126 -7.93 -10.41 -1.47
CA VAL A 126 -8.90 -11.46 -1.84
C VAL A 126 -8.12 -12.75 -2.14
N PRO A 127 -8.74 -13.94 -2.13
CA PRO A 127 -8.02 -15.19 -2.39
C PRO A 127 -7.20 -15.20 -3.70
N GLU A 128 -7.68 -14.50 -4.71
CA GLU A 128 -7.07 -14.42 -6.05
C GLU A 128 -6.00 -13.31 -6.18
N GLY A 129 -5.78 -12.50 -5.14
CA GLY A 129 -4.83 -11.39 -5.16
C GLY A 129 -5.35 -10.14 -4.45
N TYR A 130 -5.38 -9.01 -5.15
CA TYR A 130 -5.78 -7.72 -4.59
C TYR A 130 -6.84 -7.05 -5.45
N VAL A 131 -8.03 -6.84 -4.89
CA VAL A 131 -9.15 -6.21 -5.60
C VAL A 131 -9.10 -4.70 -5.45
N VAL A 132 -9.28 -3.97 -6.55
CA VAL A 132 -9.52 -2.52 -6.55
C VAL A 132 -10.83 -2.26 -5.82
N ALA A 133 -10.76 -1.55 -4.71
CA ALA A 133 -11.88 -1.29 -3.82
C ALA A 133 -12.30 0.17 -3.86
N THR A 134 -13.58 0.41 -3.62
CA THR A 134 -14.05 1.74 -3.22
C THR A 134 -13.51 2.02 -1.81
N PRO A 135 -12.86 3.17 -1.58
CA PRO A 135 -12.44 3.54 -0.23
C PRO A 135 -13.65 3.71 0.68
N PRO A 136 -13.61 3.21 1.92
CA PRO A 136 -14.66 3.49 2.88
C PRO A 136 -14.58 4.96 3.34
N PRO A 137 -15.68 5.57 3.85
CA PRO A 137 -15.72 6.98 4.20
C PRO A 137 -14.60 7.43 5.15
N GLU A 138 -14.21 6.58 6.10
CA GLU A 138 -13.14 6.83 7.07
C GLU A 138 -11.75 7.02 6.43
N ALA A 139 -11.56 6.61 5.17
CA ALA A 139 -10.32 6.87 4.45
C ALA A 139 -10.01 8.36 4.37
N ALA A 140 -11.01 9.24 4.34
CA ALA A 140 -10.79 10.69 4.26
C ALA A 140 -10.00 11.26 5.46
N THR A 141 -10.12 10.63 6.63
CA THR A 141 -9.49 11.06 7.89
C THR A 141 -8.48 10.06 8.43
N ALA A 142 -8.25 8.96 7.71
CA ALA A 142 -7.33 7.92 8.14
C ALA A 142 -5.92 8.49 8.25
N GLN A 143 -5.27 8.19 9.37
CA GLN A 143 -3.83 8.38 9.50
C GLN A 143 -3.13 7.09 9.10
N VAL A 144 -1.95 7.22 8.48
CA VAL A 144 -1.08 6.08 8.25
C VAL A 144 -0.69 5.57 9.63
N VAL A 145 -1.10 4.36 9.97
CA VAL A 145 -0.36 3.63 10.98
C VAL A 145 0.90 3.21 10.24
N PRO A 146 2.10 3.72 10.59
CA PRO A 146 3.32 3.24 9.97
C PRO A 146 3.28 1.71 10.02
N ALA A 147 3.49 1.06 8.87
CA ALA A 147 3.63 -0.39 8.87
C ALA A 147 4.62 -0.71 9.99
N ALA A 148 4.22 -1.59 10.93
CA ALA A 148 5.12 -1.98 12.00
C ALA A 148 6.45 -2.36 11.33
N PRO A 149 7.59 -1.81 11.77
CA PRO A 149 8.87 -2.13 11.17
C PRO A 149 8.95 -3.64 11.05
N PRO A 150 9.45 -4.19 9.91
CA PRO A 150 9.54 -5.63 9.73
C PRO A 150 10.13 -6.21 11.02
N PRO A 151 9.52 -7.27 11.59
CA PRO A 151 10.00 -7.82 12.84
C PRO A 151 11.51 -8.03 12.68
N PRO A 152 12.33 -7.61 13.66
CA PRO A 152 13.77 -7.75 13.54
C PRO A 152 14.06 -9.19 13.11
N PRO A 153 14.97 -9.41 12.15
CA PRO A 153 15.36 -10.76 11.79
C PRO A 153 15.65 -11.51 13.09
N LYS A 154 15.05 -12.71 13.23
CA LYS A 154 15.31 -13.51 14.42
C LYS A 154 16.82 -13.64 14.56
N ALA A 155 17.33 -13.44 15.77
CA ALA A 155 18.75 -13.60 16.04
C ALA A 155 19.19 -14.96 15.49
N GLU A 156 20.32 -14.98 14.77
CA GLU A 156 20.88 -16.25 14.30
C GLU A 156 21.12 -17.15 15.51
N PRO A 157 20.62 -18.40 15.50
CA PRO A 157 20.77 -19.27 16.65
C PRO A 157 22.24 -19.56 16.91
N ILE A 158 22.66 -19.46 18.17
CA ILE A 158 24.01 -19.87 18.58
C ILE A 158 24.02 -21.39 18.68
N ILE A 159 24.92 -22.04 17.95
CA ILE A 159 24.99 -23.50 17.85
C ILE A 159 26.01 -24.05 18.84
N TYR A 160 25.55 -24.88 19.78
CA TYR A 160 26.39 -25.52 20.79
C TYR A 160 26.53 -27.03 20.52
N PRO A 161 27.75 -27.54 20.29
CA PRO A 161 28.02 -28.97 20.17
C PRO A 161 27.72 -29.70 21.49
N ARG A 162 26.93 -30.79 21.46
CA ARG A 162 26.68 -31.61 22.67
C ARG A 162 27.71 -32.71 22.89
N ASN A 163 28.36 -33.17 21.82
CA ASN A 163 29.20 -34.37 21.82
C ASN A 163 30.66 -34.06 21.44
N GLY A 164 31.10 -32.81 21.61
CA GLY A 164 32.46 -32.39 21.27
C GLY A 164 32.72 -32.32 19.76
N GLN A 165 31.70 -32.11 18.93
CA GLN A 165 31.88 -31.95 17.48
C GLN A 165 32.84 -30.79 17.17
N SER A 166 33.73 -30.98 16.19
CA SER A 166 34.71 -29.96 15.80
C SER A 166 34.06 -28.80 15.03
N PRO A 167 34.74 -27.64 14.91
CA PRO A 167 34.26 -26.54 14.07
C PRO A 167 34.03 -26.94 12.60
N GLU A 168 34.88 -27.79 12.05
CA GLU A 168 34.76 -28.29 10.68
C GLU A 168 33.52 -29.17 10.53
N GLN A 169 33.25 -30.04 11.52
CA GLN A 169 32.06 -30.87 11.53
C GLN A 169 30.80 -30.01 11.64
N LEU A 170 30.79 -29.02 12.55
CA LEU A 170 29.68 -28.08 12.69
C LEU A 170 29.38 -27.37 11.37
N GLU A 171 30.41 -26.91 10.66
CA GLU A 171 30.22 -26.21 9.40
C GLU A 171 29.69 -27.14 8.29
N ASN A 172 30.13 -28.39 8.24
CA ASN A 172 29.60 -29.39 7.31
C ASN A 172 28.14 -29.76 7.62
N ASP A 173 27.85 -30.05 8.89
CA ASP A 173 26.51 -30.41 9.35
C ASP A 173 25.52 -29.25 9.10
N ARG A 174 25.95 -28.01 9.34
CA ARG A 174 25.17 -26.80 9.03
C ARG A 174 24.83 -26.72 7.54
N ARG A 175 25.80 -26.97 6.65
CA ARG A 175 25.56 -26.93 5.19
C ARG A 175 24.62 -28.04 4.74
N ASP A 176 24.78 -29.24 5.28
CA ASP A 176 23.93 -30.39 4.97
C ASP A 176 22.50 -30.19 5.46
N CYS A 177 22.32 -29.70 6.68
CA CYS A 177 21.01 -29.41 7.24
C CYS A 177 20.30 -28.27 6.51
N ASN A 178 21.01 -27.20 6.13
CA ASN A 178 20.45 -26.13 5.29
C ASN A 178 19.98 -26.68 3.92
N ARG A 179 20.80 -27.53 3.29
CA ARG A 179 20.42 -28.18 2.02
C ARG A 179 19.19 -29.08 2.20
N TRP A 180 19.18 -29.92 3.23
CA TRP A 180 18.06 -30.81 3.51
C TRP A 180 16.76 -30.03 3.81
N ALA A 181 16.85 -28.92 4.54
CA ALA A 181 15.71 -28.08 4.87
C ALA A 181 14.98 -27.54 3.62
N THR A 182 15.70 -27.26 2.53
CA THR A 182 15.07 -26.82 1.25
C THR A 182 14.19 -27.89 0.59
N THR A 183 14.32 -29.16 1.00
CA THR A 183 13.52 -30.27 0.49
C THR A 183 12.21 -30.45 1.26
N GLN A 184 12.02 -29.73 2.37
CA GLN A 184 10.80 -29.83 3.17
C GLN A 184 9.61 -29.17 2.45
N PRO A 185 8.38 -29.71 2.62
CA PRO A 185 7.19 -29.12 2.05
C PRO A 185 7.04 -27.65 2.43
N ASN A 186 6.86 -26.77 1.45
CA ASN A 186 6.70 -25.32 1.62
C ASN A 186 7.91 -24.55 2.18
N ALA A 187 9.08 -25.16 2.36
CA ALA A 187 10.25 -24.46 2.90
C ALA A 187 10.74 -23.27 2.04
N GLN A 188 10.46 -23.29 0.73
CA GLN A 188 10.80 -22.19 -0.17
C GLN A 188 9.81 -21.00 -0.08
N ALA A 189 8.57 -21.26 0.35
CA ALA A 189 7.51 -20.25 0.44
C ALA A 189 7.31 -19.72 1.88
N ASP A 190 7.75 -20.47 2.90
CA ASP A 190 7.61 -20.13 4.31
C ASP A 190 8.95 -20.33 5.05
N ALA A 191 9.61 -19.21 5.37
CA ALA A 191 10.88 -19.20 6.10
C ALA A 191 10.78 -19.85 7.49
N SER A 192 9.60 -19.87 8.11
CA SER A 192 9.40 -20.53 9.40
C SER A 192 9.53 -22.06 9.29
N VAL A 193 9.10 -22.63 8.16
CA VAL A 193 9.23 -24.07 7.88
C VAL A 193 10.70 -24.43 7.69
N PHE A 194 11.42 -23.63 6.89
CA PHE A 194 12.86 -23.81 6.70
C PHE A 194 13.62 -23.77 8.03
N ASN A 195 13.38 -22.74 8.85
CA ASN A 195 14.06 -22.59 10.14
C ASN A 195 13.79 -23.77 11.08
N ARG A 196 12.53 -24.20 11.22
CA ARG A 196 12.19 -25.38 12.05
C ARG A 196 12.84 -26.67 11.55
N ALA A 197 12.99 -26.81 10.23
CA ALA A 197 13.65 -27.97 9.65
C ALA A 197 15.16 -27.97 9.95
N VAL A 198 15.83 -26.83 9.82
CA VAL A 198 17.23 -26.69 10.21
C VAL A 198 17.41 -27.01 11.70
N ASP A 199 16.57 -26.45 12.56
CA ASP A 199 16.60 -26.70 14.01
C ASP A 199 16.50 -28.20 14.32
N ALA A 200 15.52 -28.89 13.73
CA ALA A 200 15.30 -30.32 13.95
C ALA A 200 16.46 -31.18 13.43
N CYS A 201 17.03 -30.82 12.27
CA CYS A 201 18.17 -31.53 11.70
C CYS A 201 19.43 -31.38 12.56
N MET A 202 19.73 -30.15 12.99
CA MET A 202 20.88 -29.85 13.85
C MET A 202 20.73 -30.50 15.23
N ASP A 203 19.52 -30.48 15.80
CA ASP A 203 19.23 -31.19 17.06
C ASP A 203 19.47 -32.71 16.93
N GLY A 204 18.98 -33.33 15.85
CA GLY A 204 19.23 -34.73 15.55
C GLY A 204 20.72 -35.10 15.38
N ARG A 205 21.55 -34.13 14.97
CA ARG A 205 23.01 -34.28 14.86
C ARG A 205 23.77 -33.97 16.16
N GLY A 206 23.04 -33.67 17.24
CA GLY A 206 23.63 -33.43 18.56
C GLY A 206 24.10 -31.99 18.75
N TYR A 207 23.45 -31.02 18.12
CA TYR A 207 23.66 -29.60 18.39
C TYR A 207 22.48 -29.02 19.14
N THR A 208 22.74 -28.14 20.10
CA THR A 208 21.70 -27.32 20.73
C THR A 208 21.72 -25.95 20.08
N MET A 209 20.57 -25.47 19.62
CA MET A 209 20.40 -24.13 19.06
C MET A 209 19.66 -23.24 20.06
N LYS A 210 20.19 -22.04 20.34
CA LYS A 210 19.60 -21.06 21.27
C LYS A 210 19.53 -19.67 20.68
#